data_AF-A0A7V3H6C7-F1
#
_entry.id   AF-A0A7V3H6C7-F1
#
_cell.length_a   1.000
_cell.length_b   1.000
_cell.length_c   1.000
_cell.angle_alpha   90.00
_cell.angle_beta   90.00
_cell.angle_gamma   90.00
#
_symmetry.space_group_name_H-M   'P 1'
#
loop_
_entity.id
_entity.type
_entity.pdbx_description
1 polymer ?
#
loop_
_entity_poly.entity_id
_entity_poly.type
_entity_poly.pdbx_seq_one_letter_code
_entity_poly.pdbx_strand_id
1 'polypeptide(L)' 'MRIEPDLRKAQTIRPSVSALIRNGAGGILLQRRADSGEWGLPGGSVEIGESVTAAIVREVREETGLTV' A
#
# COMPACT_ATOMS: atom_id res chain seq x y z
N MET A 1 -8.54 -2.93 21.36
CA MET A 1 -9.33 -1.69 21.23
C MET A 1 -9.75 -1.56 19.77
N ARG A 2 -11.05 -1.71 19.45
CA ARG A 2 -11.58 -1.60 18.09
C ARG A 2 -12.11 -0.16 17.95
N ILE A 3 -11.38 0.69 17.25
CA ILE A 3 -11.86 2.04 16.91
C ILE A 3 -12.83 1.86 15.75
N GLU A 4 -14.12 2.02 16.00
CA GLU A 4 -15.08 2.11 14.89
C GLU A 4 -15.05 3.53 14.33
N PRO A 5 -14.77 3.70 13.04
CA PRO A 5 -14.78 5.02 12.44
C PRO A 5 -16.23 5.55 12.42
N ASP A 6 -16.44 6.76 12.92
CA ASP A 6 -17.70 7.49 12.72
C ASP A 6 -17.82 7.86 11.24
N LEU A 7 -18.49 7.00 10.46
CA LEU A 7 -18.62 7.15 9.01
C LEU A 7 -19.34 8.46 8.62
N ARG A 8 -20.07 9.10 9.54
CA ARG A 8 -20.68 10.41 9.32
C ARG A 8 -19.64 11.53 9.15
N LYS A 9 -18.39 11.32 9.60
CA LYS A 9 -17.27 12.25 9.43
C LYS A 9 -16.35 11.89 8.25
N ALA A 10 -16.48 10.70 7.68
CA ALA A 10 -15.67 10.28 6.55
C ALA A 10 -16.13 11.02 5.28
N GLN A 11 -15.43 12.11 4.95
CA GLN A 11 -15.76 12.94 3.77
C GLN A 11 -15.41 12.25 2.44
N THR A 12 -14.54 11.24 2.46
CA THR A 12 -14.12 10.51 1.24
C THR A 12 -13.63 9.12 1.59
N ILE A 13 -14.02 8.13 0.77
CA ILE A 13 -13.43 6.78 0.77
C ILE A 13 -12.43 6.73 -0.38
N ARG A 14 -11.17 6.41 -0.08
CA ARG A 14 -10.14 6.17 -1.10
C ARG A 14 -9.71 4.71 -1.04
N PRO A 15 -9.91 3.92 -2.10
CA PRO A 15 -9.35 2.57 -2.17
C PRO A 15 -7.82 2.65 -2.24
N SER A 16 -7.16 1.73 -1.55
CA SER A 16 -5.69 1.63 -1.50
C SER A 16 -5.27 0.17 -1.45
N VAL A 17 -4.03 -0.09 -1.86
CA VAL A 17 -3.44 -1.42 -1.94
C VAL A 17 -2.14 -1.48 -1.14
N SER A 18 -1.75 -2.67 -0.69
CA SER A 18 -0.46 -2.90 -0.04
C SER A 18 0.08 -4.29 -0.40
N ALA A 19 1.37 -4.38 -0.68
CA ALA A 19 2.03 -5.61 -1.14
C ALA A 19 2.84 -6.26 -0.02
N LEU A 20 2.59 -7.54 0.24
CA LEU A 20 3.45 -8.38 1.06
C LEU A 20 4.35 -9.20 0.14
N ILE A 21 5.59 -8.73 -0.03
CA ILE A 21 6.59 -9.37 -0.90
C ILE A 21 7.54 -10.18 -0.01
N ARG A 22 7.69 -11.48 -0.33
CA ARG A 22 8.60 -12.38 0.37
C ARG A 22 9.78 -12.77 -0.52
N ASN A 23 10.98 -12.78 0.04
CA ASN A 23 12.13 -13.40 -0.62
C ASN A 23 12.15 -14.93 -0.39
N GLY A 24 13.07 -15.64 -1.06
CA GLY A 24 13.19 -17.10 -0.94
C GLY A 24 13.60 -17.60 0.46
N ALA A 25 14.13 -16.71 1.32
CA ALA A 25 14.48 -17.02 2.71
C ALA A 25 13.34 -16.73 3.70
N GLY A 26 12.16 -16.29 3.21
CA GLY A 26 11.00 -15.96 4.04
C GLY A 26 11.00 -14.55 4.64
N GLY A 27 12.00 -13.72 4.34
CA GLY A 27 12.02 -12.31 4.72
C GLY A 27 10.96 -11.50 3.97
N ILE A 28 10.40 -10.47 4.62
CA ILE A 28 9.37 -9.57 4.05
C ILE A 28 10.02 -8.23 3.70
N LEU A 29 9.71 -7.70 2.51
CA LEU A 29 10.11 -6.35 2.13
C LEU A 29 9.27 -5.31 2.88
N LEU A 30 9.94 -4.38 3.56
CA LEU A 30 9.36 -3.19 4.15
C LEU A 30 10.05 -1.96 3.58
N GLN A 31 9.30 -0.87 3.42
CA GLN A 31 9.83 0.45 3.10
C GLN A 31 9.80 1.35 4.33
N ARG A 32 10.83 2.18 4.49
CA ARG A 32 10.86 3.23 5.50
C ARG A 32 10.47 4.54 4.85
N ARG A 33 9.35 5.11 5.26
CA ARG A 33 8.83 6.33 4.64
C ARG A 33 9.77 7.51 4.91
N ALA A 34 10.01 8.33 3.90
CA ALA A 34 10.89 9.49 4.02
C ALA A 34 10.27 10.63 4.87
N ASP A 35 8.93 10.74 4.89
CA ASP A 35 8.20 11.81 5.58
C ASP A 35 8.04 11.55 7.08
N SER A 36 7.71 10.32 7.47
CA SER A 36 7.44 9.94 8.86
C SER A 36 8.57 9.12 9.50
N GLY A 37 9.44 8.50 8.70
CA GLY A 37 10.44 7.55 9.19
C GLY A 37 9.88 6.20 9.63
N GLU A 38 8.56 6.00 9.49
CA GLU A 38 7.86 4.77 9.86
C GLU A 38 8.07 3.67 8.82
N TRP A 39 8.04 2.42 9.28
CA TRP A 39 8.11 1.24 8.41
C TRP A 39 6.73 0.77 7.98
N GLY A 40 6.57 0.44 6.71
CA GLY A 40 5.32 -0.05 6.14
C GLY A 40 5.52 -0.95 4.93
N LEU A 41 4.44 -1.56 4.47
CA LEU A 41 4.43 -2.30 3.21
C LEU A 41 4.49 -1.32 2.03
N PRO A 42 5.08 -1.70 0.88
CA PRO A 42 4.90 -0.99 -0.37
C PRO A 42 3.42 -0.92 -0.77
N GLY A 43 2.99 0.20 -1.34
CA GLY A 43 1.62 0.38 -1.82
C GLY A 43 1.12 1.81 -1.78
N GLY A 44 -0.02 2.03 -2.43
CA GLY A 44 -0.59 3.36 -2.59
C GLY A 44 -2.06 3.34 -2.95
N SER A 45 -2.53 4.42 -3.55
CA SER A 45 -3.93 4.59 -3.90
C SER A 45 -4.26 3.86 -5.19
N VAL A 46 -5.51 3.39 -5.31
CA VAL A 46 -6.03 2.91 -6.59
C VAL A 46 -6.52 4.11 -7.38
N GLU A 47 -5.98 4.31 -8.58
CA GLU A 47 -6.37 5.42 -9.45
C GLU A 47 -7.73 5.20 -10.11
N ILE A 48 -8.38 6.29 -10.53
CA ILE A 48 -9.71 6.21 -11.17
C ILE A 48 -9.58 5.44 -12.50
N GLY A 49 -10.38 4.37 -12.63
CA GLY A 49 -10.37 3.50 -13.80
C GLY A 49 -9.28 2.43 -13.78
N GLU A 50 -8.43 2.40 -12.76
CA GLU A 50 -7.41 1.39 -12.56
C GLU A 50 -8.00 0.16 -11.85
N SER A 51 -7.56 -1.05 -12.25
CA SER A 51 -7.90 -2.26 -11.49
C SER A 51 -7.02 -2.36 -10.24
N VAL A 52 -7.54 -3.00 -9.19
CA VAL A 52 -6.80 -3.20 -7.92
C VAL A 52 -5.46 -3.93 -8.16
N THR A 53 -5.44 -4.86 -9.11
CA THR A 53 -4.23 -5.59 -9.51
C THR A 53 -3.23 -4.71 -10.27
N ALA A 54 -3.72 -3.87 -11.19
CA ALA A 54 -2.84 -2.94 -11.91
C ALA A 54 -2.22 -1.91 -10.94
N ALA A 55 -3.03 -1.39 -10.00
CA ALA A 55 -2.56 -0.48 -8.96
C ALA A 55 -1.40 -1.08 -8.17
N ILE A 56 -1.55 -2.31 -7.64
CA ILE A 56 -0.48 -2.88 -6.81
C ILE A 56 0.80 -3.18 -7.59
N VAL A 57 0.70 -3.59 -8.87
CA VAL A 57 1.88 -3.80 -9.72
C VAL A 57 2.59 -2.48 -10.00
N ARG A 58 1.83 -1.40 -10.28
CA ARG A 58 2.38 -0.05 -10.50
C ARG A 58 3.09 0.47 -9.25
N GLU A 59 2.40 0.46 -8.11
CA GLU A 59 2.91 0.97 -6.83
C GLU A 59 4.19 0.24 -6.38
N VAL A 60 4.21 -1.10 -6.48
CA VAL A 60 5.42 -1.89 -6.19
C VAL A 60 6.58 -1.45 -7.07
N ARG A 61 6.36 -1.26 -8.37
CA ARG A 61 7.41 -0.81 -9.29
C ARG A 61 7.89 0.61 -8.96
N GLU A 62 6.98 1.52 -8.65
CA GLU A 62 7.29 2.93 -8.36
C GLU A 62 8.10 3.11 -7.07
N GLU A 63 7.71 2.40 -6.00
CA GLU A 63 8.35 2.56 -4.69
C GLU A 63 9.60 1.68 -4.51
N THR A 64 9.68 0.54 -5.20
CA THR A 64 10.75 -0.46 -4.97
C THR A 64 11.59 -0.78 -6.20
N GLY A 65 11.12 -0.43 -7.40
CA GLY A 65 11.76 -0.82 -8.67
C GLY A 65 11.54 -2.29 -9.08
N LEU A 66 10.82 -3.08 -8.28
CA LEU A 66 10.57 -4.50 -8.56
C LEU A 66 9.46 -4.71 -9.61
N THR A 67 9.55 -5.82 -10.34
CA THR A 67 8.48 -6.31 -11.24
C THR A 67 7.94 -7.61 -10.68
N VAL A 68 6.61 -7.70 -10.55
CA VAL A 68 5.87 -8.83 -9.93
C VAL A 68 4.69 -9.27 -10.80
#